data_AF-A0A1C6G2L6-F1
#
_entry.id   AF-A0A1C6G2L6-F1
#
_cell.length_a   1.000
_cell.length_b   1.000
_cell.length_c   1.000
_cell.angle_alpha   90.00
_cell.angle_beta   90.00
_cell.angle_gamma   90.00
#
_symmetry.space_group_name_H-M   'P 1'
#
loop_
_entity.id
_entity.type
_entity.pdbx_description
1 polymer ?
#
loop_
_entity_poly.entity_id
_entity_poly.type
_entity_poly.pdbx_seq_one_letter_code
_entity_poly.pdbx_strand_id
1 'polypeptide(L)'
;MQSKIVFREMLSELKALADVQGNYLTKEDVKKFFPGDALNEEQFGLVCEYLVSQKIKVDGYEPAQKTPETAQKTVKEHAERASASNPETEKQEENSETQDGEGPDFLGMYLEELAEIEKLSETEEERLFFEAVNGDSMAKSTLAGQYLETVYELAMTYVASELPIEDLVQEGNIGLLLALENLEAKPNLEEYRKQVFDGIRKAMEEAVEMSQDKKDLDDEIVGRVNHLNESILSLEEDLGHKVSMSELSAYLEMPLEEIKDVLRMAGDEMKDKSDVR
;
A
#
# COMPACT_ATOMS: atom_id res chain seq x y z
N MET A 1 -10.05 8.59 -25.41
CA MET A 1 -8.64 8.78 -24.99
C MET A 1 -8.15 10.22 -25.18
N GLN A 2 -8.33 10.86 -26.35
CA GLN A 2 -7.86 12.24 -26.58
C GLN A 2 -8.39 13.28 -25.57
N SER A 3 -9.66 13.22 -25.15
CA SER A 3 -10.23 14.21 -24.22
C SER A 3 -9.69 14.16 -22.79
N LYS A 4 -9.30 12.98 -22.27
CA LYS A 4 -8.71 12.83 -20.92
C LYS A 4 -7.26 13.32 -20.87
N ILE A 5 -6.51 13.12 -21.96
CA ILE A 5 -5.13 13.60 -22.10
C ILE A 5 -5.12 15.14 -22.12
N VAL A 6 -6.00 15.74 -22.93
CA VAL A 6 -6.15 17.20 -23.00
C VAL A 6 -6.53 17.80 -21.64
N PHE A 7 -7.41 17.14 -20.87
CA PHE A 7 -7.80 17.63 -19.54
C PHE A 7 -6.64 17.64 -18.53
N ARG A 8 -5.81 16.60 -18.53
CA ARG A 8 -4.65 16.51 -17.63
C ARG A 8 -3.56 17.53 -17.99
N GLU A 9 -3.35 17.75 -19.29
CA GLU A 9 -2.45 18.80 -19.79
C GLU A 9 -2.96 20.19 -19.39
N MET A 10 -4.26 20.46 -19.53
CA MET A 10 -4.88 21.71 -19.09
C MET A 10 -4.76 21.96 -17.57
N LEU A 11 -4.92 20.93 -16.73
CA LEU A 11 -4.70 21.05 -15.29
C LEU A 11 -3.23 21.33 -14.95
N SER A 12 -2.29 20.74 -15.68
CA SER A 12 -0.86 21.00 -15.51
C SER A 12 -0.49 22.43 -15.90
N GLU A 13 -1.06 22.94 -16.99
CA GLU A 13 -0.87 24.33 -17.43
C GLU A 13 -1.48 25.33 -16.45
N LEU A 14 -2.67 25.02 -15.91
CA LEU A 14 -3.34 25.84 -14.91
C LEU A 14 -2.53 25.91 -13.60
N LYS A 15 -1.91 24.80 -13.19
CA LYS A 15 -0.99 24.75 -12.05
C LYS A 15 0.26 25.60 -12.29
N ALA A 16 0.88 25.48 -13.46
CA ALA A 16 2.05 26.30 -13.82
C ALA A 16 1.72 27.81 -13.83
N LEU A 17 0.51 28.19 -14.23
CA LEU A 17 0.06 29.58 -14.19
C LEU A 17 -0.21 30.06 -12.76
N ALA A 18 -0.75 29.20 -11.89
CA ALA A 18 -0.90 29.50 -10.47
C ALA A 18 0.44 29.74 -9.78
N ASP A 19 1.47 28.95 -10.10
CA ASP A 19 2.82 29.11 -9.54
C ASP A 19 3.42 30.49 -9.89
N VAL A 20 3.18 30.98 -11.13
CA VAL A 20 3.64 32.30 -11.59
C VAL A 20 2.85 33.45 -10.95
N GLN A 21 1.58 33.22 -10.60
CA GLN A 21 0.70 34.21 -9.95
C GLN A 21 0.71 34.15 -8.41
N GLY A 22 1.61 33.37 -7.82
CA GLY A 22 1.75 33.27 -6.36
C GLY A 22 0.68 32.41 -5.69
N ASN A 23 0.31 31.29 -6.32
CA ASN A 23 -0.70 30.32 -5.88
C ASN A 23 -2.11 30.90 -5.72
N TYR A 24 -2.46 31.83 -6.61
CA TYR A 24 -3.77 32.47 -6.65
C TYR A 24 -4.34 32.38 -8.07
N LEU A 25 -5.60 31.95 -8.18
CA LEU A 25 -6.34 31.86 -9.44
C LEU A 25 -7.75 32.44 -9.26
N THR A 26 -8.29 33.12 -10.28
CA THR A 26 -9.69 33.53 -10.27
C THR A 26 -10.58 32.50 -10.98
N LYS A 27 -11.88 32.48 -10.67
CA LYS A 27 -12.85 31.62 -11.39
C LYS A 27 -12.86 31.88 -12.90
N GLU A 28 -12.56 33.10 -13.32
CA GLU A 28 -12.46 33.46 -14.74
C GLU A 28 -11.24 32.83 -15.40
N ASP A 29 -10.11 32.72 -14.68
CA ASP A 29 -8.90 32.05 -15.19
C ASP A 29 -9.17 30.56 -15.40
N VAL A 30 -9.81 29.89 -14.44
CA VAL A 30 -10.17 28.47 -14.58
C VAL A 30 -11.13 28.27 -15.77
N LYS A 31 -12.16 29.12 -15.91
CA LYS A 31 -13.11 29.05 -17.04
C LYS A 31 -12.48 29.41 -18.39
N LYS A 32 -11.40 30.19 -18.42
CA LYS A 32 -10.68 30.55 -19.64
C LYS A 32 -9.85 29.38 -20.19
N PHE A 33 -9.34 28.52 -19.32
CA PHE A 33 -8.63 27.30 -19.69
C PHE A 33 -9.58 26.16 -20.07
N PHE A 34 -10.81 26.16 -19.57
CA PHE A 34 -11.85 25.21 -19.94
C PHE A 34 -12.98 25.90 -20.73
N PRO A 35 -12.86 26.09 -22.06
CA PRO A 35 -13.86 26.79 -22.85
C PRO A 35 -15.26 26.16 -22.73
N GLY A 36 -16.26 27.03 -22.73
CA GLY A 36 -17.53 26.92 -21.99
C GLY A 36 -18.58 25.89 -22.40
N ASP A 37 -18.23 24.61 -22.39
CA ASP A 37 -19.13 23.46 -22.20
C ASP A 37 -18.37 22.22 -21.65
N ALA A 38 -17.07 22.33 -21.37
CA ALA A 38 -16.23 21.18 -21.01
C ALA A 38 -16.41 20.70 -19.56
N LEU A 39 -16.94 21.54 -18.67
CA LEU A 39 -17.13 21.23 -17.26
C LEU A 39 -18.53 21.64 -16.81
N ASN A 40 -19.28 20.69 -16.27
CA ASN A 40 -20.52 20.98 -15.54
C ASN A 40 -20.19 21.61 -14.17
N GLU A 41 -21.21 22.14 -13.47
CA GLU A 41 -21.00 22.89 -12.21
C GLU A 41 -20.37 22.03 -11.10
N GLU A 42 -20.67 20.72 -11.08
CA GLU A 42 -20.07 19.75 -10.16
C GLU A 42 -18.60 19.45 -10.49
N GLN A 43 -18.28 19.26 -11.77
CA GLN A 43 -16.91 19.02 -12.27
C GLN A 43 -16.03 20.27 -12.08
N PHE A 44 -16.60 21.46 -12.27
CA PHE A 44 -15.92 22.69 -11.95
C PHE A 44 -15.62 22.77 -10.45
N GLY A 45 -16.56 22.32 -9.60
CA GLY A 45 -16.36 22.18 -8.16
C GLY A 45 -15.19 21.25 -7.83
N LEU A 46 -15.12 20.06 -8.42
CA LEU A 46 -14.03 19.11 -8.23
C LEU A 46 -12.67 19.66 -8.68
N VAL A 47 -12.63 20.42 -9.77
CA VAL A 47 -11.41 21.10 -10.22
C VAL A 47 -10.97 22.17 -9.22
N CYS A 48 -11.90 22.97 -8.70
CA CYS A 48 -11.59 23.95 -7.66
C CYS A 48 -11.11 23.30 -6.36
N GLU A 49 -11.74 22.20 -5.94
CA GLU A 49 -11.35 21.43 -4.76
C GLU A 49 -9.95 20.81 -4.93
N TYR A 50 -9.66 20.27 -6.12
CA TYR A 50 -8.33 19.79 -6.48
C TYR A 50 -7.27 20.91 -6.45
N LEU A 51 -7.60 22.11 -6.92
CA LEU A 51 -6.66 23.23 -6.87
C LEU A 51 -6.41 23.68 -5.42
N VAL A 52 -7.45 23.70 -4.58
CA VAL A 52 -7.34 24.02 -3.15
C VAL A 52 -6.50 22.97 -2.41
N SER A 53 -6.68 21.68 -2.70
CA SER A 53 -5.84 20.62 -2.11
C SER A 53 -4.38 20.72 -2.54
N GLN A 54 -4.12 21.27 -3.73
CA GLN A 54 -2.78 21.62 -4.22
C GLN A 54 -2.26 22.97 -3.67
N LYS A 55 -2.90 23.54 -2.64
CA LYS A 55 -2.57 24.83 -2.00
C LYS A 55 -2.71 26.05 -2.91
N ILE A 56 -3.50 25.96 -3.98
CA ILE A 56 -3.81 27.08 -4.88
C ILE A 56 -5.17 27.67 -4.46
N LYS A 57 -5.18 28.95 -4.08
CA LYS A 57 -6.41 29.64 -3.66
C LYS A 57 -7.21 30.08 -4.89
N VAL A 58 -8.47 29.66 -4.96
CA VAL A 58 -9.40 30.06 -6.03
C VAL A 58 -10.41 31.08 -5.53
N ASP A 59 -10.40 32.28 -6.09
CA ASP A 59 -11.24 33.40 -5.64
C ASP A 59 -12.75 33.11 -5.81
N GLY A 60 -13.51 33.29 -4.73
CA GLY A 60 -14.97 33.11 -4.68
C GLY A 60 -15.47 31.66 -4.58
N TYR A 61 -14.60 30.65 -4.42
CA TYR A 61 -15.00 29.27 -4.16
C TYR A 61 -14.96 28.99 -2.65
N GLU A 62 -16.14 28.85 -2.02
CA GLU A 62 -16.26 28.34 -0.66
C GLU A 62 -16.69 26.87 -0.72
N PRO A 63 -15.97 25.94 -0.07
CA PRO A 63 -16.35 24.54 -0.03
C PRO A 63 -17.65 24.39 0.76
N ALA A 64 -18.67 23.78 0.16
CA ALA A 64 -19.94 23.54 0.82
C ALA A 64 -19.75 22.52 1.96
N GLN A 65 -19.91 22.98 3.20
CA GLN A 65 -19.95 22.12 4.39
C GLN A 65 -21.09 21.10 4.25
N LYS A 66 -20.79 19.80 4.32
CA LYS A 66 -21.82 18.74 4.42
C LYS A 66 -21.86 18.22 5.86
N THR A 67 -22.90 18.60 6.61
CA THR A 67 -23.34 17.93 7.85
C THR A 67 -24.17 16.67 7.52
N PRO A 68 -24.19 15.66 8.42
CA PRO A 68 -24.74 14.34 8.13
C PRO A 68 -26.20 14.21 8.59
N GLU A 69 -27.17 14.56 7.76
CA GLU A 69 -28.56 14.09 7.92
C GLU A 69 -29.44 14.54 6.75
N THR A 70 -29.61 13.73 5.70
CA THR A 70 -30.95 13.49 5.11
C THR A 70 -30.93 12.37 4.06
N ALA A 71 -32.00 11.58 4.12
CA ALA A 71 -32.67 10.92 2.98
C ALA A 71 -32.14 9.56 2.51
N GLN A 72 -32.52 8.53 3.27
CA GLN A 72 -33.13 7.32 2.70
C GLN A 72 -34.34 7.68 1.80
N LYS A 73 -34.55 6.86 0.75
CA LYS A 73 -35.58 6.84 -0.34
C LYS A 73 -34.99 7.39 -1.65
N THR A 74 -34.77 6.57 -2.68
CA THR A 74 -35.80 5.76 -3.36
C THR A 74 -35.24 4.45 -3.96
N VAL A 75 -36.01 3.38 -3.80
CA VAL A 75 -35.84 2.07 -4.44
C VAL A 75 -36.81 1.98 -5.64
N LYS A 76 -36.37 1.26 -6.70
CA LYS A 76 -37.09 0.75 -7.90
C LYS A 76 -37.17 1.68 -9.12
N GLU A 77 -36.54 1.26 -10.23
CA GLU A 77 -37.11 0.51 -11.37
C GLU A 77 -36.24 0.80 -12.62
N HIS A 78 -35.43 -0.12 -13.14
CA HIS A 78 -35.87 -1.04 -14.19
C HIS A 78 -34.89 -2.21 -14.32
N ALA A 79 -35.48 -3.41 -14.32
CA ALA A 79 -34.85 -4.66 -14.71
C ALA A 79 -34.97 -4.88 -16.23
N GLU A 80 -34.19 -5.86 -16.71
CA GLU A 80 -34.29 -6.60 -17.97
C GLU A 80 -33.57 -6.04 -19.21
N ARG A 81 -32.37 -6.59 -19.47
CA ARG A 81 -32.21 -7.67 -20.48
C ARG A 81 -30.84 -8.34 -20.39
N ALA A 82 -30.86 -9.62 -20.06
CA ALA A 82 -29.75 -10.55 -20.27
C ALA A 82 -29.73 -11.05 -21.73
N SER A 83 -28.56 -11.27 -22.32
CA SER A 83 -28.08 -12.61 -22.71
C SER A 83 -26.79 -12.56 -23.57
N ALA A 84 -25.80 -13.38 -23.17
CA ALA A 84 -24.70 -14.02 -23.92
C ALA A 84 -23.75 -13.14 -24.79
N SER A 85 -22.43 -13.19 -24.67
CA SER A 85 -21.56 -14.38 -24.81
C SER A 85 -20.08 -14.05 -24.44
N ASN A 86 -19.37 -15.06 -23.93
CA ASN A 86 -17.94 -15.19 -23.52
C ASN A 86 -16.90 -14.87 -24.65
N PRO A 87 -15.55 -15.00 -24.46
CA PRO A 87 -14.61 -14.79 -23.33
C PRO A 87 -13.34 -13.98 -23.72
N GLU A 88 -12.40 -13.84 -22.76
CA GLU A 88 -10.94 -13.63 -22.89
C GLU A 88 -10.40 -12.31 -23.50
N THR A 89 -9.71 -11.50 -22.69
CA THR A 89 -8.22 -11.39 -22.72
C THR A 89 -7.76 -10.52 -21.54
N GLU A 90 -6.78 -11.04 -20.80
CA GLU A 90 -6.02 -10.42 -19.72
C GLU A 90 -5.41 -9.06 -20.11
N LYS A 91 -5.51 -8.08 -19.20
CA LYS A 91 -4.38 -7.29 -18.69
C LYS A 91 -4.74 -6.80 -17.29
N GLN A 92 -4.04 -7.35 -16.30
CA GLN A 92 -4.00 -6.83 -14.94
C GLN A 92 -3.37 -5.44 -14.98
N GLU A 93 -4.18 -4.41 -14.72
CA GLU A 93 -3.70 -3.16 -14.11
C GLU A 93 -4.15 -3.26 -12.66
N GLU A 94 -3.18 -3.40 -11.76
CA GLU A 94 -3.36 -3.33 -10.31
C GLU A 94 -3.97 -1.99 -9.95
N ASN A 95 -5.29 -1.97 -9.83
CA ASN A 95 -5.97 -1.11 -8.90
C ASN A 95 -5.91 -1.86 -7.57
N SER A 96 -5.33 -1.26 -6.54
CA SER A 96 -5.55 -1.71 -5.17
C SER A 96 -7.04 -1.56 -4.87
N GLU A 97 -7.79 -2.58 -5.25
CA GLU A 97 -9.11 -2.86 -4.72
C GLU A 97 -8.90 -3.04 -3.22
N THR A 98 -9.15 -1.95 -2.49
CA THR A 98 -9.50 -2.03 -1.09
C THR A 98 -10.55 -3.11 -0.99
N GLN A 99 -10.17 -4.22 -0.34
CA GLN A 99 -11.10 -5.26 0.02
C GLN A 99 -12.30 -4.60 0.69
N ASP A 100 -13.50 -4.82 0.15
CA ASP A 100 -14.76 -4.62 0.84
C ASP A 100 -14.75 -5.48 2.11
N GLY A 101 -14.15 -4.93 3.16
CA GLY A 101 -14.30 -5.36 4.53
C GLY A 101 -15.10 -4.28 5.23
N GLU A 102 -16.24 -4.65 5.81
CA GLU A 102 -17.02 -3.84 6.75
C GLU A 102 -16.24 -3.63 8.08
N GLY A 103 -14.97 -3.25 7.99
CA GLY A 103 -14.08 -2.90 9.09
C GLY A 103 -13.80 -1.40 9.10
N PRO A 104 -13.45 -0.81 10.25
CA PRO A 104 -13.07 0.59 10.30
C PRO A 104 -11.80 0.83 9.47
N ASP A 105 -11.76 1.97 8.76
CA ASP A 105 -10.58 2.44 8.04
C ASP A 105 -9.51 2.89 9.05
N PHE A 106 -8.72 1.93 9.52
CA PHE A 106 -7.67 2.16 10.52
C PHE A 106 -6.59 3.11 10.00
N LEU A 107 -6.27 3.06 8.71
CA LEU A 107 -5.27 3.93 8.11
C LEU A 107 -5.81 5.36 8.00
N GLY A 108 -7.07 5.53 7.58
CA GLY A 108 -7.72 6.84 7.57
C GLY A 108 -7.77 7.48 8.95
N MET A 109 -8.17 6.73 9.98
CA MET A 109 -8.15 7.20 11.37
C MET A 109 -6.75 7.60 11.83
N TYR A 110 -5.73 6.79 11.50
CA TYR A 110 -4.34 7.12 11.79
C TYR A 110 -3.92 8.44 11.13
N LEU A 111 -4.24 8.65 9.86
CA LEU A 111 -3.89 9.88 9.14
C LEU A 111 -4.61 11.13 9.70
N GLU A 112 -5.85 10.98 10.15
CA GLU A 112 -6.56 12.05 10.86
C GLU A 112 -5.84 12.42 12.16
N GLU A 113 -5.44 11.44 12.97
CA GLU A 113 -4.66 11.67 14.19
C GLU A 113 -3.30 12.33 13.90
N LEU A 114 -2.62 11.95 12.82
CA LEU A 114 -1.36 12.59 12.42
C LEU A 114 -1.53 14.06 12.06
N ALA A 115 -2.65 14.44 11.45
CA ALA A 115 -2.92 15.82 11.05
C ALA A 115 -3.14 16.76 12.25
N GLU A 116 -3.49 16.22 13.42
CA GLU A 116 -3.68 16.98 14.66
C GLU A 116 -2.37 17.27 15.40
N ILE A 117 -1.26 16.63 15.01
CA ILE A 117 0.03 16.78 15.68
C ILE A 117 0.60 18.18 15.41
N GLU A 118 0.75 18.98 16.47
CA GLU A 118 1.41 20.29 16.39
C GLU A 118 2.90 20.11 16.10
N LYS A 119 3.39 20.74 15.03
CA LYS A 119 4.80 20.66 14.63
C LYS A 119 5.69 21.43 15.61
N LEU A 120 6.79 20.80 16.03
CA LEU A 120 7.80 21.46 16.84
C LEU A 120 8.53 22.56 16.08
N SER A 121 8.98 23.58 16.81
CA SER A 121 10.00 24.49 16.30
C SER A 121 11.37 23.80 16.24
N GLU A 122 12.26 24.27 15.35
CA GLU A 122 13.62 23.72 15.23
C GLU A 122 14.39 23.76 16.56
N THR A 123 14.18 24.82 17.36
CA THR A 123 14.81 24.97 18.67
C THR A 123 14.30 23.97 19.70
N GLU A 124 13.01 23.61 19.63
CA GLU A 124 12.43 22.61 20.53
C GLU A 124 12.89 21.21 20.13
N GLU A 125 12.92 20.93 18.83
CA GLU A 125 13.38 19.65 18.30
C GLU A 125 14.86 19.40 18.64
N GLU A 126 15.72 20.40 18.47
CA GLU A 126 17.14 20.30 18.85
C GLU A 126 17.31 20.03 20.35
N ARG A 127 16.52 20.70 21.21
CA ARG A 127 16.50 20.44 22.65
C ARG A 127 16.07 19.00 22.95
N LEU A 128 15.01 18.52 22.31
CA LEU A 128 14.52 17.15 22.52
C LEU A 128 15.53 16.11 22.05
N PHE A 129 16.21 16.31 20.93
CA PHE A 129 17.27 15.40 20.50
C PHE A 129 18.41 15.35 21.52
N PHE A 130 18.83 16.50 22.05
CA PHE A 130 19.83 16.54 23.11
C PHE A 130 19.39 15.77 24.36
N GLU A 131 18.13 15.94 24.80
CA GLU A 131 17.58 15.21 25.95
C GLU A 131 17.46 13.70 25.67
N ALA A 132 17.02 13.31 24.47
CA ALA A 132 16.89 11.93 24.05
C ALA A 132 18.23 11.19 24.02
N VAL A 133 19.30 11.83 23.52
CA VAL A 133 20.67 11.29 23.56
C VAL A 133 21.16 11.08 25.00
N ASN A 134 20.74 11.94 25.92
CA ASN A 134 21.04 11.78 27.36
C ASN A 134 20.15 10.73 28.05
N GLY A 135 19.29 10.04 27.31
CA GLY A 135 18.46 8.94 27.81
C GLY A 135 17.08 9.35 28.31
N ASP A 136 16.61 10.58 28.04
CA ASP A 136 15.28 11.01 28.43
C ASP A 136 14.20 10.29 27.59
N SER A 137 13.44 9.40 28.25
CA SER A 137 12.37 8.63 27.60
C SER A 137 11.18 9.49 27.16
N MET A 138 10.88 10.58 27.85
CA MET A 138 9.81 11.49 27.45
C MET A 138 10.21 12.25 26.19
N ALA A 139 11.48 12.67 26.09
CA ALA A 139 12.00 13.30 24.90
C ALA A 139 11.96 12.35 23.69
N LYS A 140 12.39 11.10 23.86
CA LYS A 140 12.26 10.05 22.83
C LYS A 140 10.80 9.83 22.42
N SER A 141 9.88 9.74 23.37
CA SER A 141 8.45 9.56 23.06
C SER A 141 7.85 10.75 22.31
N THR A 142 8.29 11.97 22.64
CA THR A 142 7.81 13.19 21.98
C THR A 142 8.33 13.25 20.55
N LEU A 143 9.62 12.95 20.35
CA LEU A 143 10.20 12.84 19.02
C LEU A 143 9.52 11.73 18.21
N ALA A 144 9.23 10.57 18.80
CA ALA A 144 8.53 9.49 18.09
C ALA A 144 7.20 9.96 17.50
N GLY A 145 6.38 10.68 18.28
CA GLY A 145 5.11 11.26 17.78
C GLY A 145 5.31 12.24 16.62
N GLN A 146 6.35 13.05 16.64
CA GLN A 146 6.62 14.06 15.61
C GLN A 146 7.07 13.48 14.27
N TYR A 147 7.64 12.28 14.28
CA TYR A 147 8.16 11.64 13.07
C TYR A 147 7.18 10.63 12.45
N LEU A 148 5.99 10.45 13.01
CA LEU A 148 4.97 9.55 12.47
C LEU A 148 4.49 9.96 11.05
N GLU A 149 4.37 11.27 10.78
CA GLU A 149 4.08 11.79 9.43
C GLU A 149 5.20 11.41 8.46
N THR A 150 6.48 11.55 8.89
CA THR A 150 7.64 11.14 8.09
C THR A 150 7.67 9.65 7.81
N VAL A 151 7.27 8.81 8.78
CA VAL A 151 7.13 7.36 8.57
C VAL A 151 6.12 7.10 7.45
N TYR A 152 4.94 7.70 7.53
CA TYR A 152 3.91 7.52 6.49
C TYR A 152 4.38 8.03 5.11
N GLU A 153 4.96 9.23 5.04
CA GLU A 153 5.51 9.79 3.79
C GLU A 153 6.57 8.88 3.17
N LEU A 154 7.42 8.25 3.99
CA LEU A 154 8.42 7.31 3.51
C LEU A 154 7.80 5.99 3.07
N ALA A 155 6.82 5.45 3.81
CA ALA A 155 6.10 4.24 3.44
C ALA A 155 5.42 4.38 2.07
N MET A 156 4.87 5.57 1.77
CA MET A 156 4.29 5.89 0.45
C MET A 156 5.28 5.69 -0.72
N THR A 157 6.59 5.78 -0.48
CA THR A 157 7.60 5.54 -1.52
C THR A 157 7.83 4.05 -1.82
N TYR A 158 7.39 3.15 -0.93
CA TYR A 158 7.50 1.69 -1.04
C TYR A 158 6.17 1.01 -1.44
N VAL A 159 5.12 1.78 -1.75
CA VAL A 159 3.79 1.24 -2.14
C VAL A 159 3.82 0.39 -3.41
N ALA A 160 4.85 0.54 -4.25
CA ALA A 160 5.06 -0.32 -5.41
C ALA A 160 5.61 -1.72 -5.04
N SER A 161 5.96 -1.97 -3.78
CA SER A 161 6.24 -3.30 -3.27
C SER A 161 4.93 -4.07 -3.02
N GLU A 162 5.01 -5.39 -2.97
CA GLU A 162 3.85 -6.24 -2.68
C GLU A 162 3.48 -6.27 -1.18
N LEU A 163 4.22 -5.55 -0.34
CA LEU A 163 3.96 -5.43 1.10
C LEU A 163 2.88 -4.37 1.35
N PRO A 164 1.82 -4.67 2.13
CA PRO A 164 0.79 -3.69 2.47
C PRO A 164 1.36 -2.42 3.10
N ILE A 165 0.74 -1.27 2.84
CA ILE A 165 1.19 0.02 3.38
C ILE A 165 1.09 0.06 4.91
N GLU A 166 0.10 -0.62 5.48
CA GLU A 166 -0.06 -0.75 6.92
C GLU A 166 1.14 -1.46 7.54
N ASP A 167 1.62 -2.53 6.91
CA ASP A 167 2.80 -3.28 7.37
C ASP A 167 4.07 -2.43 7.21
N LEU A 168 4.22 -1.70 6.10
CA LEU A 168 5.32 -0.75 5.91
C LEU A 168 5.34 0.34 7.00
N VAL A 169 4.19 0.92 7.33
CA VAL A 169 4.06 1.94 8.39
C VAL A 169 4.43 1.33 9.74
N GLN A 170 4.01 0.11 10.03
CA GLN A 170 4.35 -0.56 11.30
C GLN A 170 5.85 -0.83 11.42
N GLU A 171 6.48 -1.37 10.37
CA GLU A 171 7.92 -1.62 10.36
C GLU A 171 8.72 -0.32 10.42
N GLY A 172 8.24 0.72 9.74
CA GLY A 172 8.79 2.07 9.85
C GLY A 172 8.70 2.65 11.27
N ASN A 173 7.58 2.46 11.96
CA ASN A 173 7.40 2.89 13.35
C ASN A 173 8.33 2.12 14.31
N ILE A 174 8.53 0.82 14.07
CA ILE A 174 9.52 0.02 14.82
C ILE A 174 10.93 0.57 14.56
N GLY A 175 11.27 0.82 13.30
CA GLY A 175 12.54 1.44 12.90
C GLY A 175 12.78 2.80 13.55
N LEU A 176 11.76 3.66 13.61
CA LEU A 176 11.78 4.94 14.31
C LEU A 176 12.12 4.77 15.79
N LEU A 177 11.40 3.89 16.49
CA LEU A 177 11.63 3.65 17.92
C LEU A 177 13.05 3.11 18.18
N LEU A 178 13.53 2.18 17.34
CA LEU A 178 14.89 1.64 17.44
C LEU A 178 15.96 2.70 17.13
N ALA A 179 15.71 3.57 16.16
CA ALA A 179 16.61 4.68 15.83
C ALA A 179 16.72 5.68 16.97
N LEU A 180 15.58 6.03 17.60
CA LEU A 180 15.53 6.90 18.77
C LEU A 180 16.17 6.25 20.00
N GLU A 181 16.04 4.93 20.15
CA GLU A 181 16.66 4.21 21.27
C GLU A 181 18.19 4.21 21.17
N ASN A 182 18.72 4.09 19.95
CA ASN A 182 20.15 4.05 19.63
C ASN A 182 20.69 5.39 19.10
N LEU A 183 20.09 6.52 19.48
CA LEU A 183 20.54 7.85 19.09
C LEU A 183 21.99 8.10 19.54
N GLU A 184 22.80 8.64 18.63
CA GLU A 184 24.16 9.06 18.93
C GLU A 184 24.24 10.57 18.93
N ALA A 185 25.14 11.14 19.74
CA ALA A 185 25.37 12.58 19.71
C ALA A 185 25.85 13.03 18.31
N LYS A 186 25.10 13.93 17.67
CA LYS A 186 25.40 14.54 16.37
C LYS A 186 25.75 16.02 16.51
N PRO A 187 26.54 16.58 15.57
CA PRO A 187 27.02 17.96 15.63
C PRO A 187 25.98 19.02 15.27
N ASN A 188 24.87 18.65 14.61
CA ASN A 188 23.79 19.55 14.21
C ASN A 188 22.45 18.80 14.08
N LEU A 189 21.36 19.56 14.00
CA LEU A 189 20.00 19.03 13.88
C LEU A 189 19.77 18.20 12.62
N GLU A 190 20.38 18.56 11.49
CA GLU A 190 20.23 17.83 10.22
C GLU A 190 20.79 16.40 10.32
N GLU A 191 21.91 16.21 11.02
CA GLU A 191 22.48 14.88 11.24
C GLU A 191 21.65 14.02 12.19
N TYR A 192 20.96 14.62 13.17
CA TYR A 192 19.98 13.91 14.00
C TYR A 192 18.78 13.44 13.17
N ARG A 193 18.16 14.36 12.42
CA ARG A 193 17.06 14.06 11.48
C ARG A 193 17.46 12.94 10.52
N LYS A 194 18.66 13.00 9.96
CA LYS A 194 19.20 11.97 9.07
C LYS A 194 19.32 10.61 9.76
N GLN A 195 19.84 10.54 10.99
CA GLN A 195 19.97 9.26 11.71
C GLN A 195 18.61 8.60 11.93
N VAL A 196 17.60 9.39 12.33
CA VAL A 196 16.22 8.89 12.50
C VAL A 196 15.68 8.39 11.16
N PHE A 197 15.80 9.22 10.12
CA PHE A 197 15.32 8.89 8.78
C PHE A 197 15.98 7.63 8.21
N ASP A 198 17.30 7.48 8.34
CA ASP A 198 18.04 6.29 7.89
C ASP A 198 17.59 5.03 8.65
N GLY A 199 17.24 5.16 9.93
CA GLY A 199 16.70 4.05 10.74
C GLY A 199 15.30 3.61 10.30
N ILE A 200 14.40 4.56 10.01
CA ILE A 200 13.07 4.27 9.46
C ILE A 200 13.21 3.57 8.11
N ARG A 201 13.99 4.16 7.19
CA ARG A 201 14.23 3.62 5.84
C ARG A 201 14.72 2.18 5.92
N LYS A 202 15.76 1.95 6.72
CA LYS A 202 16.39 0.63 6.84
C LYS A 202 15.40 -0.43 7.30
N ALA A 203 14.57 -0.14 8.30
CA ALA A 203 13.57 -1.08 8.79
C ALA A 203 12.54 -1.46 7.71
N MET A 204 12.06 -0.48 6.94
CA MET A 204 11.15 -0.74 5.82
C MET A 204 11.82 -1.56 4.71
N GLU A 205 13.07 -1.25 4.36
CA GLU A 205 13.84 -1.99 3.34
C GLU A 205 14.05 -3.45 3.75
N GLU A 206 14.43 -3.70 5.02
CA GLU A 206 14.58 -5.05 5.57
C GLU A 206 13.25 -5.81 5.58
N ALA A 207 12.13 -5.13 5.87
CA ALA A 207 10.81 -5.75 5.83
C ALA A 207 10.38 -6.15 4.41
N VAL A 208 10.63 -5.29 3.42
CA VAL A 208 10.35 -5.59 2.02
C VAL A 208 11.19 -6.77 1.53
N GLU A 209 12.49 -6.78 1.84
CA GLU A 209 13.39 -7.90 1.50
C GLU A 209 12.91 -9.21 2.15
N MET A 210 12.59 -9.19 3.45
CA MET A 210 12.10 -10.37 4.16
C MET A 210 10.77 -10.90 3.59
N SER A 211 9.87 -9.99 3.16
CA SER A 211 8.62 -10.38 2.51
C SER A 211 8.85 -11.01 1.14
N GLN A 212 9.82 -10.49 0.36
CA GLN A 212 10.20 -11.04 -0.93
C GLN A 212 10.84 -12.42 -0.78
N ASP A 213 11.80 -12.57 0.14
CA ASP A 213 12.43 -13.86 0.44
C ASP A 213 11.42 -14.93 0.85
N LYS A 214 10.42 -14.52 1.66
CA LYS A 214 9.33 -15.42 2.04
C LYS A 214 8.49 -15.83 0.84
N LYS A 215 8.12 -14.89 -0.03
CA LYS A 215 7.35 -15.18 -1.23
C LYS A 215 8.10 -16.13 -2.16
N ASP A 216 9.38 -15.87 -2.39
CA ASP A 216 10.22 -16.73 -3.25
C ASP A 216 10.29 -18.17 -2.72
N LEU A 217 10.40 -18.32 -1.39
CA LEU A 217 10.33 -19.63 -0.74
C LEU A 217 8.96 -20.29 -0.91
N ASP A 218 7.87 -19.55 -0.72
CA ASP A 218 6.50 -20.05 -0.90
C ASP A 218 6.27 -20.48 -2.37
N ASP A 219 6.74 -19.71 -3.34
CA ASP A 219 6.67 -20.04 -4.77
C ASP A 219 7.50 -21.28 -5.12
N GLU A 220 8.71 -21.43 -4.55
CA GLU A 220 9.53 -22.64 -4.70
C GLU A 220 8.80 -23.88 -4.18
N ILE A 221 8.18 -23.78 -3.00
CA ILE A 221 7.40 -24.86 -2.40
C ILE A 221 6.23 -25.24 -3.30
N VAL A 222 5.46 -24.26 -3.78
CA VAL A 222 4.34 -24.49 -4.71
C VAL A 222 4.82 -25.19 -5.98
N GLY A 223 5.95 -24.75 -6.55
CA GLY A 223 6.56 -25.37 -7.72
C GLY A 223 6.93 -26.85 -7.49
N ARG A 224 7.55 -27.15 -6.35
CA ARG A 224 7.91 -28.54 -5.97
C ARG A 224 6.67 -29.41 -5.79
N VAL A 225 5.62 -28.90 -5.16
CA VAL A 225 4.35 -29.61 -4.95
C VAL A 225 3.63 -29.90 -6.27
N ASN A 226 3.58 -28.92 -7.18
CA ASN A 226 2.97 -29.10 -8.49
C ASN A 226 3.71 -30.15 -9.31
N HIS A 227 5.05 -30.10 -9.34
CA HIS A 227 5.86 -31.10 -10.02
C HIS A 227 5.64 -32.52 -9.47
N LEU A 228 5.52 -32.64 -8.15
CA LEU A 228 5.21 -33.90 -7.49
C LEU A 228 3.84 -34.44 -7.91
N ASN A 229 2.80 -33.59 -7.88
CA ASN A 229 1.44 -33.96 -8.29
C ASN A 229 1.36 -34.36 -9.77
N GLU A 230 2.01 -33.64 -10.67
CA GLU A 230 2.09 -34.02 -12.09
C GLU A 230 2.73 -35.40 -12.27
N SER A 231 3.80 -35.67 -11.53
CA SER A 231 4.51 -36.94 -11.57
C SER A 231 3.68 -38.10 -11.02
N ILE A 232 2.90 -37.86 -9.95
CA ILE A 232 1.92 -38.83 -9.44
C ILE A 232 0.89 -39.16 -10.51
N LEU A 233 0.28 -38.14 -11.13
CA LEU A 233 -0.75 -38.35 -12.15
C LEU A 233 -0.21 -39.12 -13.37
N SER A 234 0.97 -38.76 -13.85
CA SER A 234 1.64 -39.47 -14.96
C SER A 234 1.90 -40.93 -14.62
N LEU A 235 2.39 -41.20 -13.41
CA LEU A 235 2.73 -42.56 -13.00
C LEU A 235 1.48 -43.40 -12.67
N GLU A 236 0.40 -42.78 -12.16
CA GLU A 236 -0.90 -43.44 -11.98
C GLU A 236 -1.52 -43.83 -13.34
N GLU A 237 -1.36 -42.99 -14.37
CA GLU A 237 -1.79 -43.30 -15.73
C GLU A 237 -1.00 -44.48 -16.32
N ASP A 238 0.33 -44.49 -16.17
CA ASP A 238 1.21 -45.54 -16.67
C ASP A 238 0.99 -46.89 -15.98
N LEU A 239 0.76 -46.89 -14.65
CA LEU A 239 0.58 -48.10 -13.85
C LEU A 239 -0.87 -48.60 -13.80
N GLY A 240 -1.85 -47.73 -14.09
CA GLY A 240 -3.27 -48.05 -14.01
C GLY A 240 -3.78 -48.28 -12.57
N HIS A 241 -3.02 -47.86 -11.55
CA HIS A 241 -3.41 -47.91 -10.15
C HIS A 241 -2.80 -46.73 -9.38
N LYS A 242 -3.32 -46.48 -8.17
CA LYS A 242 -2.76 -45.45 -7.28
C LYS A 242 -1.30 -45.72 -6.96
N VAL A 243 -0.47 -44.68 -7.05
CA VAL A 243 0.98 -44.74 -6.83
C VAL A 243 1.29 -44.78 -5.33
N SER A 244 2.20 -45.66 -4.93
CA SER A 244 2.77 -45.67 -3.58
C SER A 244 3.98 -44.73 -3.47
N MET A 245 4.29 -44.26 -2.26
CA MET A 245 5.46 -43.40 -2.03
C MET A 245 6.77 -44.06 -2.49
N SER A 246 6.89 -45.39 -2.35
CA SER A 246 8.08 -46.12 -2.79
C SER A 246 8.22 -46.16 -4.31
N GLU A 247 7.12 -46.25 -5.05
CA GLU A 247 7.13 -46.21 -6.51
C GLU A 247 7.43 -44.80 -7.02
N LEU A 248 6.85 -43.79 -6.37
CA LEU A 248 7.12 -42.39 -6.69
C LEU A 248 8.58 -42.02 -6.42
N SER A 249 9.15 -42.49 -5.31
CA SER A 249 10.58 -42.33 -4.97
C SER A 249 11.49 -42.96 -6.02
N ALA A 250 11.16 -44.16 -6.49
CA ALA A 250 11.91 -44.82 -7.55
C ALA A 250 11.79 -44.11 -8.90
N TYR A 251 10.62 -43.53 -9.21
CA TYR A 251 10.36 -42.82 -10.45
C TYR A 251 11.04 -41.45 -10.52
N LEU A 252 11.01 -40.70 -9.41
CA LEU A 252 11.59 -39.36 -9.30
C LEU A 252 13.07 -39.35 -8.91
N GLU A 253 13.65 -40.52 -8.62
CA GLU A 253 15.00 -40.66 -8.03
C GLU A 253 15.20 -39.81 -6.77
N MET A 254 14.12 -39.53 -6.04
CA MET A 254 14.08 -38.68 -4.86
C MET A 254 13.90 -39.54 -3.60
N PRO A 255 14.64 -39.29 -2.51
CA PRO A 255 14.45 -40.00 -1.25
C PRO A 255 13.00 -39.91 -0.73
N LEU A 256 12.49 -41.00 -0.17
CA LEU A 256 11.15 -41.05 0.45
C LEU A 256 10.91 -39.92 1.46
N GLU A 257 11.93 -39.55 2.23
CA GLU A 257 11.82 -38.50 3.24
C GLU A 257 11.61 -37.12 2.61
N GLU A 258 12.28 -36.85 1.49
CA GLU A 258 12.15 -35.58 0.76
C GLU A 258 10.76 -35.46 0.10
N ILE A 259 10.24 -36.55 -0.45
CA ILE A 259 8.86 -36.60 -0.97
C ILE A 259 7.84 -36.35 0.14
N LYS A 260 8.04 -36.95 1.32
CA LYS A 260 7.17 -36.73 2.49
C LYS A 260 7.25 -35.30 2.99
N ASP A 261 8.44 -34.71 2.99
CA ASP A 261 8.63 -33.33 3.41
C ASP A 261 7.89 -32.38 2.46
N VAL A 262 8.00 -32.56 1.15
CA VAL A 262 7.26 -31.75 0.15
C VAL A 262 5.75 -31.90 0.30
N LEU A 263 5.24 -33.12 0.48
CA LEU A 263 3.79 -33.36 0.73
C LEU A 263 3.31 -32.71 2.03
N ARG A 264 4.11 -32.83 3.11
CA ARG A 264 3.80 -32.21 4.40
C ARG A 264 3.77 -30.68 4.28
N MET A 265 4.68 -30.09 3.52
CA MET A 265 4.72 -28.64 3.27
C MET A 265 3.49 -28.17 2.47
N ALA A 266 2.94 -29.02 1.60
CA ALA A 266 1.68 -28.77 0.89
C ALA A 266 0.42 -28.88 1.77
N GLY A 267 0.55 -29.35 3.01
CA GLY A 267 -0.59 -29.70 3.86
C GLY A 267 -1.35 -30.95 3.40
N ASP A 268 -0.74 -31.76 2.53
CA ASP A 268 -1.37 -32.95 1.96
C ASP A 268 -0.77 -34.23 2.59
N GLU A 269 -1.63 -35.10 3.12
CA GLU A 269 -1.22 -36.38 3.70
C GLU A 269 -1.61 -37.53 2.78
N MET A 270 -0.65 -38.03 1.99
CA MET A 270 -0.84 -39.34 1.37
C MET A 270 -0.84 -40.43 2.44
N LYS A 271 -2.00 -41.05 2.66
CA LYS A 271 -2.11 -42.24 3.50
C LYS A 271 -1.36 -43.39 2.84
N ASP A 272 -0.20 -43.72 3.41
CA ASP A 272 0.53 -44.93 3.04
C ASP A 272 -0.35 -46.15 3.35
N LYS A 273 -0.61 -46.99 2.34
CA LYS A 273 -1.37 -48.23 2.51
C LYS A 273 -0.59 -49.30 3.29
N SER A 274 0.62 -49.01 3.75
CA SER A 274 1.37 -49.88 4.66
C SER A 274 0.81 -49.91 6.11
N ASP A 275 -0.08 -48.98 6.48
CA ASP A 275 -0.65 -48.89 7.86
C ASP A 275 -1.98 -49.63 8.09
N VAL A 276 -2.50 -50.35 7.09
CA VAL A 276 -3.67 -51.22 7.29
C VAL A 276 -3.19 -52.65 7.57
N ARG A 277 -2.94 -52.92 8.85
CA ARG A 277 -2.79 -54.28 9.39
C ARG A 277 -4.10 -55.06 9.38
#